data_AF-A0A2L0LPR7-F1
#
_entry.id   AF-A0A2L0LPR7-F1
#
_cell.length_a   1.000
_cell.length_b   1.000
_cell.length_c   1.000
_cell.angle_alpha   90.00
_cell.angle_beta   90.00
_cell.angle_gamma   90.00
#
_symmetry.space_group_name_H-M   'P 1'
#
loop_
_entity.id
_entity.type
_entity.pdbx_description
1 polymer ?
#
loop_
_entity_poly.entity_id
_entity_poly.type
_entity_poly.pdbx_seq_one_letter_code
_entity_poly.pdbx_strand_id
1 'polypeptide(L)'
;MIQQINPFARGYYGFEIRRVAVISYDDRHPQTFVPLHPTQHHLPDDQMALHACIFNEGYALVTEHQVIPGDLDVSCSGSGTILAVFYSIYGKDVEGALIHLGDSQTREFAQEVVRTLTFETGFYSRCWEISTAHITDEAGRFLCELADIATPTAFLFVAFRIPYSPAIGIKLIATPWTDINLQQVEGTTATDLRAEHRAKGVPEELIDVLHLAGQADVRMLVLDADASILEGLPVIEEEA
;
A
#
# COMPACT_ATOMS: atom_id res chain seq x y z
N MET A 1 18.92 -13.22 -4.68
CA MET A 1 18.80 -11.76 -4.84
C MET A 1 17.59 -11.35 -4.03
N ILE A 2 17.79 -10.63 -2.92
CA ILE A 2 16.68 -10.00 -2.20
C ILE A 2 16.15 -8.94 -3.16
N GLN A 3 14.87 -9.03 -3.51
CA GLN A 3 14.22 -8.01 -4.34
C GLN A 3 14.24 -6.73 -3.52
N GLN A 4 15.05 -5.75 -3.92
CA GLN A 4 15.18 -4.51 -3.18
C GLN A 4 13.82 -3.80 -3.23
N ILE A 5 13.22 -3.61 -2.05
CA ILE A 5 11.93 -2.94 -1.90
C ILE A 5 12.08 -1.52 -2.47
N ASN A 6 11.11 -1.10 -3.28
CA ASN A 6 11.09 0.26 -3.82
C ASN A 6 11.09 1.26 -2.65
N PRO A 7 12.10 2.13 -2.52
CA PRO A 7 12.25 3.00 -1.34
C PRO A 7 11.17 4.07 -1.22
N PHE A 8 10.43 4.34 -2.31
CA PHE A 8 9.27 5.22 -2.28
C PHE A 8 7.98 4.50 -1.87
N ALA A 9 7.97 3.16 -1.82
CA ALA A 9 6.81 2.38 -1.42
C ALA A 9 6.58 2.54 0.09
N ARG A 10 5.35 2.89 0.47
CA ARG A 10 4.95 3.07 1.87
C ARG A 10 3.47 2.84 2.06
N GLY A 11 3.10 2.59 3.32
CA GLY A 11 1.71 2.42 3.72
C GLY A 11 1.15 1.04 3.39
N TYR A 12 -0.16 0.93 3.51
CA TYR A 12 -0.90 -0.30 3.25
C TYR A 12 -1.82 -0.11 2.04
N TYR A 13 -2.02 -1.18 1.28
CA TYR A 13 -2.93 -1.20 0.13
C TYR A 13 -3.71 -2.51 0.06
N GLY A 14 -4.65 -2.63 -0.89
CA GLY A 14 -5.38 -3.88 -1.11
C GLY A 14 -6.15 -4.36 0.12
N PHE A 15 -6.84 -3.43 0.80
CA PHE A 15 -7.51 -3.68 2.06
C PHE A 15 -8.57 -4.79 1.97
N GLU A 16 -8.66 -5.61 3.01
CA GLU A 16 -9.63 -6.69 3.16
C GLU A 16 -10.35 -6.54 4.51
N ILE A 17 -11.67 -6.72 4.54
CA ILE A 17 -12.44 -6.78 5.78
C ILE A 17 -12.84 -8.23 6.02
N ARG A 18 -12.46 -8.79 7.17
CA ARG A 18 -12.85 -10.12 7.61
C ARG A 18 -13.75 -10.03 8.84
N ARG A 19 -14.84 -10.79 8.81
CA ARG A 19 -15.71 -10.96 9.98
C ARG A 19 -15.14 -12.07 10.87
N VAL A 20 -14.73 -11.71 12.07
CA VAL A 20 -14.01 -12.58 13.00
C VAL A 20 -14.80 -12.78 14.29
N ALA A 21 -14.76 -14.00 14.81
CA ALA A 21 -15.27 -14.34 16.14
C ALA A 21 -14.14 -14.21 17.16
N VAL A 22 -14.45 -13.59 18.30
CA VAL A 22 -13.56 -13.53 19.47
C VAL A 22 -13.95 -14.65 20.41
N ILE A 23 -13.08 -15.64 20.56
CA ILE A 23 -13.38 -16.87 21.27
C ILE A 23 -12.67 -16.90 22.62
N SER A 24 -13.42 -17.31 23.65
CA SER A 24 -12.90 -17.71 24.94
C SER A 24 -13.20 -19.19 25.16
N TYR A 25 -12.16 -19.97 25.46
CA TYR A 25 -12.26 -21.41 25.70
C TYR A 25 -11.49 -21.89 26.94
N ASP A 26 -10.58 -21.05 27.47
CA ASP A 26 -9.88 -21.25 28.73
C ASP A 26 -9.56 -19.87 29.32
N ASP A 27 -9.96 -19.61 30.56
CA ASP A 27 -9.71 -18.35 31.28
C ASP A 27 -8.21 -18.02 31.43
N ARG A 28 -7.33 -19.00 31.22
CA ARG A 28 -5.87 -18.84 31.27
C ARG A 28 -5.25 -18.51 29.91
N HIS A 29 -6.02 -18.61 28.83
CA HIS A 29 -5.54 -18.34 27.47
C HIS A 29 -6.05 -17.00 26.94
N PRO A 30 -5.24 -16.28 26.15
CA PRO A 30 -5.70 -15.08 25.46
C PRO A 30 -6.90 -15.38 24.55
N GLN A 31 -7.73 -14.36 24.34
CA GLN A 31 -8.83 -14.44 23.38
C GLN A 31 -8.28 -14.74 21.99
N THR A 32 -8.94 -15.67 21.30
CA THR A 32 -8.56 -16.11 19.96
C THR A 32 -9.46 -15.46 18.92
N PHE A 33 -8.86 -14.89 17.88
CA PHE A 33 -9.56 -14.23 16.78
C PHE A 33 -9.48 -15.13 15.56
N VAL A 34 -10.62 -15.66 15.12
CA VAL A 34 -10.68 -16.51 13.93
C VAL A 34 -11.85 -16.11 13.04
N PRO A 35 -11.71 -16.20 11.70
CA PRO A 35 -12.81 -15.96 10.77
C PRO A 35 -14.02 -16.84 11.06
N LEU A 36 -15.22 -16.31 10.81
CA LEU A 36 -16.42 -17.15 10.76
C LEU A 36 -16.43 -17.98 9.47
N HIS A 37 -16.80 -19.26 9.60
CA HIS A 37 -16.91 -20.14 8.45
C HIS A 37 -17.96 -19.62 7.44
N PRO A 38 -17.71 -19.68 6.11
CA PRO A 38 -18.61 -19.13 5.09
C PRO A 38 -20.06 -19.61 5.15
N THR A 39 -20.31 -20.83 5.61
CA THR A 39 -21.67 -21.37 5.77
C THR A 39 -22.55 -20.56 6.73
N GLN A 40 -21.95 -19.80 7.65
CA GLN A 40 -22.63 -19.05 8.70
C GLN A 40 -22.58 -17.53 8.48
N HIS A 41 -22.13 -17.05 7.32
CA HIS A 41 -22.11 -15.61 7.01
C HIS A 41 -23.49 -14.95 7.02
N HIS A 42 -24.55 -15.73 6.89
CA HIS A 42 -25.95 -15.27 6.95
C HIS A 42 -26.45 -14.95 8.36
N LEU A 43 -25.76 -15.44 9.41
CA LEU A 43 -26.14 -15.18 10.80
C LEU A 43 -25.83 -13.73 11.18
N PRO A 44 -26.74 -13.00 11.86
CA PRO A 44 -26.47 -11.64 12.33
C PRO A 44 -25.59 -11.65 13.60
N ASP A 45 -24.84 -10.56 13.83
CA ASP A 45 -23.80 -10.49 14.89
C ASP A 45 -24.36 -10.77 16.30
N ASP A 46 -25.60 -10.33 16.57
CA ASP A 46 -26.32 -10.49 17.84
C ASP A 46 -26.77 -11.93 18.12
N GLN A 47 -26.94 -12.75 17.07
CA GLN A 47 -27.25 -14.18 17.17
C GLN A 47 -26.00 -15.06 17.24
N MET A 48 -24.82 -14.47 17.45
CA MET A 48 -23.57 -15.22 17.57
C MET A 48 -22.79 -14.87 18.81
N ALA A 49 -22.86 -13.61 19.26
CA ALA A 49 -22.30 -13.24 20.55
C ALA A 49 -22.96 -14.06 21.67
N LEU A 50 -22.12 -14.54 22.59
CA LEU A 50 -22.46 -15.36 23.75
C LEU A 50 -22.98 -16.77 23.44
N HIS A 51 -22.84 -17.23 22.19
CA HIS A 51 -23.19 -18.60 21.82
C HIS A 51 -21.99 -19.55 21.86
N ALA A 52 -22.29 -20.83 22.10
CA ALA A 52 -21.31 -21.89 22.02
C ALA A 52 -20.81 -22.05 20.58
N CYS A 53 -19.52 -22.36 20.44
CA CYS A 53 -18.87 -22.57 19.17
C CYS A 53 -17.87 -23.71 19.22
N ILE A 54 -17.56 -24.23 18.03
CA ILE A 54 -16.40 -25.07 17.76
C ILE A 54 -15.46 -24.33 16.81
N PHE A 55 -14.17 -24.57 16.91
CA PHE A 55 -13.18 -23.87 16.10
C PHE A 55 -11.91 -24.70 15.86
N ASN A 56 -11.14 -24.25 14.88
CA ASN A 56 -9.76 -24.66 14.64
C ASN A 56 -8.92 -23.41 14.36
N GLU A 57 -7.68 -23.59 13.89
CA GLU A 57 -6.77 -22.48 13.58
C GLU A 57 -7.26 -21.59 12.41
N GLY A 58 -8.17 -22.10 11.56
CA GLY A 58 -8.62 -21.41 10.36
C GLY A 58 -9.97 -20.72 10.49
N TYR A 59 -10.88 -21.24 11.30
CA TYR A 59 -12.24 -20.68 11.42
C TYR A 59 -12.98 -21.14 12.68
N ALA A 60 -14.12 -20.50 12.93
CA ALA A 60 -15.11 -20.91 13.94
C ALA A 60 -16.51 -21.09 13.38
N LEU A 61 -17.27 -21.94 14.06
CA LEU A 61 -18.67 -22.29 13.79
C LEU A 61 -19.49 -22.16 15.07
N VAL A 62 -20.57 -21.39 15.02
CA VAL A 62 -21.59 -21.31 16.07
C VAL A 62 -22.35 -22.63 16.08
N THR A 63 -22.43 -23.31 17.21
CA THR A 63 -23.14 -24.59 17.32
C THR A 63 -24.58 -24.43 17.82
N GLU A 64 -24.86 -23.34 18.53
CA GLU A 64 -26.18 -23.08 19.09
C GLU A 64 -27.19 -22.77 17.99
N HIS A 65 -28.29 -23.53 17.95
CA HIS A 65 -29.36 -23.44 16.94
C HIS A 65 -28.92 -23.66 15.48
N GLN A 66 -27.72 -24.20 15.24
CA GLN A 66 -27.20 -24.46 13.91
C GLN A 66 -27.00 -25.96 13.68
N VAL A 67 -27.26 -26.42 12.45
CA VAL A 67 -26.92 -27.79 12.03
C VAL A 67 -25.53 -27.76 11.43
N ILE A 68 -24.56 -28.36 12.12
CA ILE A 68 -23.18 -28.46 11.64
C ILE A 68 -23.01 -29.71 10.77
N PRO A 69 -22.56 -29.59 9.52
CA PRO A 69 -22.13 -30.73 8.71
C PRO A 69 -21.07 -31.56 9.43
N GLY A 70 -21.22 -32.89 9.45
CA GLY A 70 -20.35 -33.76 10.25
C GLY A 70 -18.87 -33.73 9.85
N ASP A 71 -18.57 -33.41 8.59
CA ASP A 71 -17.20 -33.18 8.11
C ASP A 71 -16.57 -31.92 8.72
N LEU A 72 -17.35 -30.84 8.88
CA LEU A 72 -16.90 -29.62 9.53
C LEU A 72 -16.71 -29.83 11.04
N ASP A 73 -17.64 -30.54 11.69
CA ASP A 73 -17.57 -30.86 13.12
C ASP A 73 -16.28 -31.62 13.47
N VAL A 74 -15.96 -32.66 12.70
CA VAL A 74 -14.73 -33.47 12.90
C VAL A 74 -13.45 -32.67 12.65
N SER A 75 -13.51 -31.62 11.83
CA SER A 75 -12.35 -30.80 11.52
C SER A 75 -12.06 -29.68 12.55
N CYS A 76 -12.95 -29.49 13.52
CA CYS A 76 -12.74 -28.58 14.65
C CYS A 76 -12.19 -29.35 15.85
N SER A 77 -11.09 -28.85 16.42
CA SER A 77 -10.43 -29.48 17.58
C SER A 77 -10.67 -28.72 18.89
N GLY A 78 -11.23 -27.51 18.82
CA GLY A 78 -11.52 -26.66 19.96
C GLY A 78 -13.03 -26.39 20.11
N SER A 79 -13.46 -26.12 21.34
CA SER A 79 -14.80 -25.67 21.68
C SER A 79 -14.73 -24.51 22.67
N GLY A 80 -15.60 -23.52 22.55
CA GLY A 80 -15.61 -22.36 23.43
C GLY A 80 -16.88 -21.52 23.26
N THR A 81 -16.81 -20.27 23.72
CA THR A 81 -17.89 -19.30 23.62
C THR A 81 -17.41 -18.09 22.81
N ILE A 82 -18.24 -17.63 21.88
CA ILE A 82 -18.00 -16.39 21.15
C ILE A 82 -18.34 -15.23 22.08
N LEU A 83 -17.37 -14.39 22.42
CA LEU A 83 -17.59 -13.21 23.27
C LEU A 83 -18.10 -12.01 22.47
N ALA A 84 -17.61 -11.86 21.25
CA ALA A 84 -17.96 -10.78 20.35
C ALA A 84 -17.69 -11.18 18.89
N VAL A 85 -18.31 -10.47 17.96
CA VAL A 85 -17.98 -10.52 16.54
C VAL A 85 -17.46 -9.15 16.13
N PHE A 86 -16.31 -9.14 15.46
CA PHE A 86 -15.70 -7.92 14.93
C PHE A 86 -15.50 -8.02 13.41
N TYR A 87 -15.31 -6.86 12.81
CA TYR A 87 -14.90 -6.69 11.42
C TYR A 87 -13.45 -6.21 11.43
N SER A 88 -12.53 -7.18 11.35
CA SER A 88 -11.09 -6.95 11.29
C SER A 88 -10.69 -6.43 9.92
N ILE A 89 -9.94 -5.34 9.92
CA ILE A 89 -9.41 -4.68 8.74
C ILE A 89 -7.98 -5.16 8.55
N TYR A 90 -7.69 -5.65 7.37
CA TYR A 90 -6.36 -6.02 6.94
C TYR A 90 -5.92 -5.17 5.76
N GLY A 91 -4.61 -4.95 5.63
CA GLY A 91 -4.01 -4.32 4.46
C GLY A 91 -2.71 -5.01 4.10
N LYS A 92 -2.38 -5.02 2.81
CA LYS A 92 -1.09 -5.52 2.32
C LYS A 92 -0.02 -4.49 2.58
N ASP A 93 1.10 -4.91 3.14
CA ASP A 93 2.31 -4.09 3.21
C ASP A 93 3.03 -4.04 1.85
N VAL A 94 4.16 -3.34 1.82
CA VAL A 94 4.99 -3.20 0.61
C VAL A 94 5.56 -4.52 0.09
N GLU A 95 5.65 -5.55 0.93
CA GLU A 95 6.07 -6.91 0.56
C GLU A 95 4.89 -7.78 0.11
N GLY A 96 3.67 -7.27 0.23
CA GLY A 96 2.43 -7.96 -0.12
C GLY A 96 1.87 -8.85 0.99
N ALA A 97 2.48 -8.85 2.18
CA ALA A 97 2.00 -9.59 3.33
C ALA A 97 0.74 -8.92 3.89
N LEU A 98 -0.26 -9.73 4.26
CA LEU A 98 -1.52 -9.24 4.78
C LEU A 98 -1.40 -8.97 6.28
N ILE A 99 -1.41 -7.69 6.67
CA ILE A 99 -1.22 -7.20 8.04
C ILE A 99 -2.56 -6.78 8.64
N HIS A 100 -2.81 -7.14 9.90
CA HIS A 100 -3.96 -6.65 10.66
C HIS A 100 -3.76 -5.20 11.06
N LEU A 101 -4.75 -4.35 10.75
CA LEU A 101 -4.69 -2.90 10.97
C LEU A 101 -5.60 -2.42 12.09
N GLY A 102 -6.65 -3.18 12.41
CA GLY A 102 -7.57 -2.85 13.49
C GLY A 102 -8.89 -3.57 13.35
N ASP A 103 -9.74 -3.40 14.37
CA ASP A 103 -11.04 -4.05 14.47
C ASP A 103 -12.16 -3.01 14.59
N SER A 104 -13.29 -3.31 13.98
CA SER A 104 -14.51 -2.52 14.12
C SER A 104 -15.67 -3.37 14.62
N GLN A 105 -16.56 -2.77 15.42
CA GLN A 105 -17.79 -3.41 15.90
C GLN A 105 -18.82 -3.66 14.79
N THR A 106 -18.81 -2.86 13.72
CA THR A 106 -19.79 -2.99 12.64
C THR A 106 -19.12 -3.01 11.27
N ARG A 107 -19.78 -3.64 10.31
CA ARG A 107 -19.29 -3.71 8.93
C ARG A 107 -19.18 -2.32 8.32
N GLU A 108 -20.16 -1.46 8.58
CA GLU A 108 -20.27 -0.13 8.02
C GLU A 108 -19.11 0.76 8.49
N PHE A 109 -18.75 0.66 9.76
CA PHE A 109 -17.62 1.43 10.29
C PHE A 109 -16.28 0.89 9.79
N ALA A 110 -16.13 -0.43 9.66
CA ALA A 110 -14.95 -1.01 9.00
C ALA A 110 -14.81 -0.53 7.55
N GLN A 111 -15.92 -0.50 6.81
CA GLN A 111 -15.95 0.01 5.43
C GLN A 111 -15.59 1.48 5.36
N GLU A 112 -16.06 2.31 6.31
CA GLU A 112 -15.72 3.73 6.37
C GLU A 112 -14.24 3.97 6.68
N VAL A 113 -13.66 3.16 7.57
CA VAL A 113 -12.22 3.17 7.82
C VAL A 113 -11.45 2.77 6.57
N VAL A 114 -11.83 1.67 5.91
CA VAL A 114 -11.19 1.25 4.63
C VAL A 114 -11.33 2.33 3.56
N ARG A 115 -12.49 2.97 3.43
CA ARG A 115 -12.71 4.08 2.49
C ARG A 115 -11.77 5.26 2.79
N THR A 116 -11.58 5.57 4.07
CA THR A 116 -10.67 6.63 4.53
C THR A 116 -9.20 6.28 4.30
N LEU A 117 -8.81 5.02 4.54
CA LEU A 117 -7.45 4.53 4.32
C LEU A 117 -7.11 4.40 2.83
N THR A 118 -8.08 3.97 2.02
CA THR A 118 -7.95 3.86 0.56
C THR A 118 -7.75 5.23 -0.05
N PHE A 119 -8.47 6.24 0.46
CA PHE A 119 -8.39 7.65 0.06
C PHE A 119 -8.38 7.78 -1.49
N GLU A 120 -9.54 7.73 -2.12
CA GLU A 120 -9.62 7.64 -3.59
C GLU A 120 -9.28 8.95 -4.33
N THR A 121 -9.53 10.09 -3.69
CA THR A 121 -9.34 11.44 -4.29
C THR A 121 -8.01 12.10 -3.91
N GLY A 122 -7.15 11.39 -3.18
CA GLY A 122 -5.77 11.73 -2.82
C GLY A 122 -5.21 10.54 -2.04
N PHE A 123 -3.93 10.20 -2.08
CA PHE A 123 -3.39 9.18 -1.14
C PHE A 123 -2.71 9.90 0.03
N TYR A 124 -2.61 9.26 1.21
CA TYR A 124 -1.81 9.79 2.32
C TYR A 124 -0.36 9.96 1.85
N SER A 125 0.02 11.22 1.64
CA SER A 125 1.28 11.69 1.08
C SER A 125 1.75 10.99 -0.21
N ARG A 126 1.39 11.54 -1.37
CA ARG A 126 2.07 11.27 -2.66
C ARG A 126 3.24 12.22 -2.92
N CYS A 127 3.70 12.89 -1.86
CA CYS A 127 4.75 13.87 -1.93
C CYS A 127 5.98 13.34 -1.21
N TRP A 128 7.13 13.47 -1.85
CA TRP A 128 8.43 13.18 -1.26
C TRP A 128 9.34 14.39 -1.41
N GLU A 129 10.17 14.60 -0.40
CA GLU A 129 11.29 15.53 -0.43
C GLU A 129 12.51 14.73 0.00
N ILE A 130 13.50 14.62 -0.89
CA ILE A 130 14.69 13.79 -0.70
C ILE A 130 15.94 14.57 -1.09
N SER A 131 17.09 14.13 -0.55
CA SER A 131 18.38 14.76 -0.83
C SER A 131 18.71 14.78 -2.32
N THR A 132 19.31 15.88 -2.81
CA THR A 132 19.94 15.91 -4.15
C THR A 132 21.11 14.95 -4.28
N ALA A 133 21.64 14.39 -3.19
CA ALA A 133 22.71 13.39 -3.18
C ALA A 133 22.35 12.09 -3.95
N HIS A 134 21.10 11.93 -4.37
CA HIS A 134 20.63 10.80 -5.19
C HIS A 134 20.73 11.03 -6.70
N ILE A 135 21.14 12.22 -7.14
CA ILE A 135 21.30 12.57 -8.56
C ILE A 135 22.65 13.24 -8.79
N THR A 136 23.17 13.17 -10.02
CA THR A 136 24.39 13.90 -10.38
C THR A 136 24.10 15.39 -10.58
N ASP A 137 25.16 16.21 -10.58
CA ASP A 137 25.11 17.61 -11.03
C ASP A 137 24.58 17.77 -12.46
N GLU A 138 24.82 16.78 -13.34
CA GLU A 138 24.29 16.79 -14.70
C GLU A 138 22.76 16.62 -14.69
N ALA A 139 22.23 15.67 -13.92
CA ALA A 139 20.79 15.53 -13.71
C ALA A 139 20.15 16.74 -13.04
N GLY A 140 20.82 17.36 -12.06
CA GLY A 140 20.35 18.58 -11.43
C GLY A 140 20.23 19.73 -12.43
N ARG A 141 21.25 19.92 -13.28
CA ARG A 141 21.21 20.92 -14.36
C ARG A 141 20.14 20.61 -15.40
N PHE A 142 20.01 19.35 -15.81
CA PHE A 142 18.95 18.90 -16.73
C PHE A 142 17.55 19.29 -16.23
N LEU A 143 17.26 19.02 -14.95
CA LEU A 143 15.97 19.38 -14.33
C LEU A 143 15.77 20.90 -14.24
N CYS A 144 16.82 21.65 -13.92
CA CYS A 144 16.79 23.11 -13.88
C CYS A 144 16.45 23.69 -15.26
N GLU A 145 17.13 23.23 -16.31
CA GLU A 145 16.86 23.64 -17.69
C GLU A 145 15.44 23.28 -18.11
N LEU A 146 14.97 22.06 -17.76
CA LEU A 146 13.61 21.61 -18.06
C LEU A 146 12.55 22.44 -17.34
N ALA A 147 12.83 22.91 -16.12
CA ALA A 147 11.94 23.76 -15.33
C ALA A 147 11.80 25.18 -15.91
N ASP A 148 12.80 25.63 -16.67
CA ASP A 148 12.86 26.99 -17.22
C ASP A 148 12.27 27.08 -18.65
N ILE A 149 11.94 25.94 -19.29
CA ILE A 149 11.36 25.86 -20.64
C ILE A 149 9.93 25.31 -20.64
N ALA A 150 9.20 25.50 -21.74
CA ALA A 150 7.95 24.78 -21.97
C ALA A 150 8.26 23.28 -22.16
N THR A 151 7.94 22.46 -21.16
CA THR A 151 8.20 21.02 -21.17
C THR A 151 7.57 20.36 -22.40
N PRO A 152 8.34 19.63 -23.24
CA PRO A 152 7.79 18.86 -24.34
C PRO A 152 6.72 17.86 -23.86
N THR A 153 5.73 17.60 -24.71
CA THR A 153 4.75 16.52 -24.48
C THR A 153 5.46 15.16 -24.31
N ALA A 154 4.84 14.27 -23.52
CA ALA A 154 5.24 12.86 -23.33
C ALA A 154 6.47 12.56 -22.43
N PHE A 155 6.87 13.45 -21.53
CA PHE A 155 7.75 13.04 -20.42
C PHE A 155 6.98 12.36 -19.27
N LEU A 156 5.66 12.50 -19.22
CA LEU A 156 4.85 12.14 -18.04
C LEU A 156 5.40 12.71 -16.71
N PHE A 157 6.26 13.73 -16.75
CA PHE A 157 6.62 14.54 -15.61
C PHE A 157 6.89 15.98 -16.06
N VAL A 158 6.83 16.91 -15.10
CA VAL A 158 7.15 18.32 -15.27
C VAL A 158 8.08 18.74 -14.14
N ALA A 159 9.19 19.39 -14.47
CA ALA A 159 10.05 20.04 -13.49
C ALA A 159 9.59 21.50 -13.27
N PHE A 160 9.76 22.03 -12.06
CA PHE A 160 9.41 23.40 -11.73
C PHE A 160 10.33 23.98 -10.65
N ARG A 161 10.55 25.29 -10.70
CA ARG A 161 11.29 26.04 -9.67
C ARG A 161 10.42 26.27 -8.44
N ILE A 162 11.02 26.15 -7.25
CA ILE A 162 10.43 26.61 -6.00
C ILE A 162 11.00 28.00 -5.70
N PRO A 163 10.17 29.07 -5.63
CA PRO A 163 10.67 30.42 -5.39
C PRO A 163 11.51 30.52 -4.12
N TYR A 164 12.67 31.18 -4.22
CA TYR A 164 13.60 31.39 -3.11
C TYR A 164 14.18 30.10 -2.49
N SER A 165 14.09 28.97 -3.19
CA SER A 165 14.72 27.70 -2.79
C SER A 165 15.61 27.18 -3.92
N PRO A 166 16.79 26.61 -3.62
CA PRO A 166 17.60 25.91 -4.60
C PRO A 166 17.00 24.56 -5.00
N ALA A 167 15.99 24.07 -4.27
CA ALA A 167 15.33 22.81 -4.55
C ALA A 167 14.57 22.82 -5.89
N ILE A 168 14.48 21.65 -6.50
CA ILE A 168 13.72 21.45 -7.73
C ILE A 168 12.50 20.58 -7.45
N GLY A 169 11.34 21.05 -7.90
CA GLY A 169 10.10 20.30 -7.82
C GLY A 169 9.86 19.51 -9.09
N ILE A 170 9.35 18.30 -8.95
CA ILE A 170 8.98 17.40 -10.04
C ILE A 170 7.56 16.93 -9.79
N LYS A 171 6.67 17.18 -10.76
CA LYS A 171 5.33 16.62 -10.78
C LYS A 171 5.30 15.42 -11.71
N LEU A 172 5.08 14.24 -11.16
CA LEU A 172 4.85 13.02 -11.94
C LEU A 172 3.38 12.96 -12.39
N ILE A 173 3.16 12.49 -13.61
CA ILE A 173 1.88 12.42 -14.31
C ILE A 173 1.59 10.95 -14.59
N ALA A 174 0.30 10.58 -14.63
CA ALA A 174 -0.13 9.22 -14.96
C ALA A 174 0.45 8.13 -14.05
N THR A 175 0.78 8.43 -12.79
CA THR A 175 1.20 7.42 -11.82
C THR A 175 0.00 6.60 -11.31
N PRO A 176 0.20 5.35 -10.84
CA PRO A 176 1.49 4.65 -10.77
C PRO A 176 2.01 4.22 -12.14
N TRP A 177 3.32 4.26 -12.36
CA TRP A 177 3.96 3.82 -13.60
C TRP A 177 4.12 2.29 -13.65
N THR A 178 3.00 1.58 -13.46
CA THR A 178 2.89 0.14 -13.72
C THR A 178 2.42 -0.08 -15.15
N ASP A 179 2.77 -1.23 -15.76
CA ASP A 179 2.32 -1.56 -17.12
C ASP A 179 0.79 -1.51 -17.25
N ILE A 180 0.07 -2.00 -16.23
CA ILE A 180 -1.40 -2.00 -16.22
C ILE A 180 -1.94 -0.57 -16.32
N ASN A 181 -1.45 0.34 -15.48
CA ASN A 181 -1.96 1.71 -15.43
C ASN A 181 -1.52 2.53 -16.65
N LEU A 182 -0.25 2.43 -17.06
CA LEU A 182 0.26 3.13 -18.23
C LEU A 182 -0.41 2.68 -19.53
N GLN A 183 -0.68 1.38 -19.66
CA GLN A 183 -1.40 0.86 -20.83
C GLN A 183 -2.83 1.41 -20.91
N GLN A 184 -3.47 1.61 -19.76
CA GLN A 184 -4.84 2.12 -19.67
C GLN A 184 -4.93 3.63 -19.95
N VAL A 185 -3.97 4.43 -19.47
CA VAL A 185 -4.07 5.90 -19.50
C VAL A 185 -3.23 6.57 -20.59
N GLU A 186 -2.11 5.97 -21.00
CA GLU A 186 -1.18 6.52 -22.00
C GLU A 186 -0.95 5.56 -23.19
N GLY A 187 -1.42 4.31 -23.10
CA GLY A 187 -1.25 3.31 -24.16
C GLY A 187 0.19 2.79 -24.31
N THR A 188 1.01 2.94 -23.27
CA THR A 188 2.44 2.56 -23.24
C THR A 188 2.74 1.60 -22.08
N THR A 189 3.94 1.05 -22.02
CA THR A 189 4.44 0.25 -20.90
C THR A 189 5.46 1.03 -20.06
N ALA A 190 5.75 0.58 -18.84
CA ALA A 190 6.80 1.17 -18.02
C ALA A 190 8.17 1.05 -18.69
N THR A 191 8.40 -0.06 -19.39
CA THR A 191 9.64 -0.30 -20.14
C THR A 191 9.79 0.67 -21.31
N ASP A 192 8.71 0.89 -22.08
CA ASP A 192 8.73 1.82 -23.21
C ASP A 192 8.87 3.27 -22.76
N LEU A 193 8.18 3.66 -21.68
CA LEU A 193 8.35 4.98 -21.05
C LEU A 193 9.81 5.21 -20.63
N ARG A 194 10.46 4.18 -20.07
CA ARG A 194 11.88 4.25 -19.71
C ARG A 194 12.77 4.45 -20.93
N ALA A 195 12.51 3.73 -22.01
CA ALA A 195 13.23 3.89 -23.27
C ALA A 195 13.04 5.29 -23.88
N GLU A 196 11.83 5.84 -23.78
CA GLU A 196 11.52 7.20 -24.24
C GLU A 196 12.30 8.27 -23.45
N HIS A 197 12.37 8.15 -22.12
CA HIS A 197 13.20 9.05 -21.31
C HIS A 197 14.67 9.02 -21.72
N ARG A 198 15.23 7.83 -21.94
CA ARG A 198 16.60 7.67 -22.41
C ARG A 198 16.81 8.31 -23.79
N ALA A 199 15.87 8.11 -24.71
CA ALA A 199 15.92 8.71 -26.04
C ALA A 199 15.82 10.25 -26.00
N LYS A 200 15.17 10.81 -24.97
CA LYS A 200 15.06 12.26 -24.72
C LYS A 200 16.23 12.84 -23.92
N GLY A 201 17.24 12.03 -23.59
CA GLY A 201 18.44 12.49 -22.90
C GLY A 201 18.27 12.73 -21.40
N VAL A 202 17.26 12.13 -20.76
CA VAL A 202 17.18 12.14 -19.29
C VAL A 202 18.35 11.31 -18.74
N PRO A 203 19.16 11.84 -17.81
CA PRO A 203 20.25 11.07 -17.19
C PRO A 203 19.77 9.78 -16.53
N GLU A 204 20.56 8.70 -16.61
CA GLU A 204 20.10 7.34 -16.26
C GLU A 204 19.74 7.21 -14.78
N GLU A 205 20.51 7.82 -13.89
CA GLU A 205 20.24 7.86 -12.45
C GLU A 205 18.94 8.61 -12.13
N LEU A 206 18.64 9.65 -12.89
CA LEU A 206 17.38 10.38 -12.76
C LEU A 206 16.22 9.54 -13.28
N ILE A 207 16.40 8.79 -14.38
CA ILE A 207 15.42 7.81 -14.85
C ILE A 207 15.12 6.79 -13.75
N ASP A 208 16.14 6.27 -13.06
CA ASP A 208 15.96 5.33 -11.96
C ASP A 208 15.12 5.90 -10.82
N VAL A 209 15.48 7.10 -10.33
CA VAL A 209 14.73 7.76 -9.26
C VAL A 209 13.28 8.04 -9.68
N LEU A 210 13.07 8.59 -10.88
CA LEU A 210 11.74 8.91 -11.39
C LEU A 210 10.88 7.65 -11.58
N HIS A 211 11.47 6.55 -12.07
CA HIS A 211 10.73 5.30 -12.28
C HIS A 211 10.37 4.62 -10.96
N LEU A 212 11.27 4.61 -9.97
CA LEU A 212 10.95 4.12 -8.63
C LEU A 212 9.84 4.97 -8.00
N ALA A 213 9.95 6.31 -8.04
CA ALA A 213 8.91 7.20 -7.53
C ALA A 213 7.58 7.01 -8.28
N GLY A 214 7.61 6.96 -9.61
CA GLY A 214 6.44 6.78 -10.45
C GLY A 214 5.73 5.46 -10.18
N GLN A 215 6.46 4.36 -10.02
CA GLN A 215 5.88 3.06 -9.67
C GLN A 215 5.21 3.05 -8.28
N ALA A 216 5.74 3.82 -7.33
CA ALA A 216 5.20 3.95 -5.98
C ALA A 216 4.06 4.97 -5.84
N ASP A 217 3.43 5.36 -6.96
CA ASP A 217 2.38 6.39 -7.04
C ASP A 217 2.78 7.76 -6.43
N VAL A 218 4.07 8.13 -6.48
CA VAL A 218 4.50 9.48 -6.12
C VAL A 218 3.96 10.47 -7.16
N ARG A 219 3.40 11.60 -6.72
CA ARG A 219 2.90 12.67 -7.60
C ARG A 219 3.77 13.91 -7.55
N MET A 220 4.38 14.17 -6.41
CA MET A 220 5.31 15.28 -6.22
C MET A 220 6.59 14.74 -5.62
N LEU A 221 7.71 15.05 -6.26
CA LEU A 221 9.04 14.78 -5.77
C LEU A 221 9.80 16.11 -5.72
N VAL A 222 10.38 16.43 -4.57
CA VAL A 222 11.26 17.58 -4.39
C VAL A 222 12.66 17.03 -4.17
N LEU A 223 13.62 17.52 -4.95
CA LEU A 223 15.04 17.27 -4.72
C LEU A 223 15.62 18.52 -4.06
N ASP A 224 16.05 18.38 -2.82
CA ASP A 224 16.60 19.47 -2.00
C ASP A 224 17.90 18.99 -1.34
N ALA A 225 18.98 19.76 -1.42
CA ALA A 225 20.25 19.41 -0.80
C ALA A 225 20.14 19.31 0.74
N ASP A 226 19.22 20.07 1.35
CA ASP A 226 19.01 20.09 2.80
C ASP A 226 18.07 18.96 3.29
N ALA A 227 17.46 18.21 2.36
CA ALA A 227 16.59 17.09 2.69
C ALA A 227 17.37 15.84 3.10
N SER A 228 16.69 14.94 3.80
CA SER A 228 17.28 13.66 4.23
C SER A 228 17.54 12.74 3.04
N ILE A 229 18.61 11.96 3.13
CA ILE A 229 18.86 10.83 2.23
C ILE A 229 17.72 9.81 2.38
N LEU A 230 17.17 9.36 1.26
CA LEU A 230 16.20 8.28 1.21
C LEU A 230 16.95 6.94 1.24
N GLU A 231 16.80 6.21 2.34
CA GLU A 231 17.36 4.87 2.48
C GLU A 231 16.89 3.95 1.34
N GLY A 232 17.83 3.19 0.78
CA GLY A 232 17.57 2.27 -0.34
C GLY A 232 17.72 2.89 -1.72
N LEU A 233 17.88 4.21 -1.85
CA LEU A 233 18.39 4.83 -3.08
C LEU A 233 19.93 4.97 -3.05
N PRO A 234 20.61 4.79 -4.20
CA PRO A 234 22.04 5.07 -4.30
C PRO A 234 22.36 6.52 -3.94
N VAL A 235 23.46 6.72 -3.21
CA VAL A 235 24.05 8.05 -2.99
C VAL A 235 25.20 8.20 -3.98
N ILE A 236 25.22 9.31 -4.70
CA ILE A 236 26.27 9.62 -5.66
C ILE A 236 27.36 10.36 -4.89
N GLU A 237 28.50 9.70 -4.75
CA GLU A 237 29.71 10.32 -4.23
C GLU A 237 30.26 11.25 -5.31
N GLU A 238 30.31 12.56 -5.04
CA GLU A 238 31.07 13.47 -5.87
C GLU A 238 32.57 13.19 -5.66
N GLU A 239 33.30 12.89 -6.74
CA GLU A 239 34.76 12.93 -6.69
C GLU A 239 35.18 14.38 -6.43
N ALA A 240 35.72 14.63 -5.24
CA ALA A 240 36.20 15.93 -4.77
C ALA A 240 37.37 16.49 -5.59
#